data_AF-A0A6F8YX04-F1
#
_entry.id   AF-A0A6F8YX04-F1
#
_cell.length_a   1.000
_cell.length_b   1.000
_cell.length_c   1.000
_cell.angle_alpha   90.00
_cell.angle_beta   90.00
_cell.angle_gamma   90.00
#
_symmetry.space_group_name_H-M   'P 1'
#
loop_
_entity.id
_entity.type
_entity.pdbx_description
1 polymer ?
#
loop_
_entity_poly.entity_id
_entity_poly.type
_entity_poly.pdbx_seq_one_letter_code
_entity_poly.pdbx_strand_id
1 'polypeptide(L)'
;MRLPGWISQHLAALRALLVFTVLLGLAYPLVMVGVGQLPGLDGRAGGSLVADAGGRTVGSRLVGQAFTDADGRPIAWYFQSRPSAAGDGYDPTSTSASNLGPEDVVDTADRQSLLTQVCARSLAVGQLEGVDGSRPYCTPDGVGAVLAVFRRDGLTGPVTRVVSVNQTGTPFVATYDGVPVSGAQPGVDYVAEGGLIVPVRGGAPAEPAVPRTRSPPAAAASTRTSAPRTRGCRRAGWPGSGAPASPPSSG
;
A
#
# COMPACT_ATOMS: atom_id res chain seq x y z
N MET A 1 66.32 -4.58 -18.94
CA MET A 1 66.14 -5.19 -17.61
C MET A 1 64.88 -6.05 -17.66
N ARG A 2 64.96 -7.35 -17.34
CA ARG A 2 63.76 -8.20 -17.24
C ARG A 2 63.07 -7.88 -15.93
N LEU A 3 61.80 -7.46 -15.99
CA LEU A 3 61.01 -7.23 -14.79
C LEU A 3 60.81 -8.56 -14.03
N PRO A 4 60.88 -8.57 -12.69
CA PRO A 4 60.50 -9.73 -11.89
C PRO A 4 59.11 -10.25 -12.27
N GLY A 5 58.92 -11.58 -12.26
CA GLY A 5 57.68 -12.23 -12.72
C GLY A 5 56.42 -11.72 -12.01
N TRP A 6 56.50 -11.48 -10.69
CA TRP A 6 55.40 -10.94 -9.89
C TRP A 6 54.98 -9.53 -10.34
N ILE A 7 55.94 -8.66 -10.67
CA ILE A 7 55.65 -7.30 -11.18
C ILE A 7 54.93 -7.37 -12.53
N SER A 8 55.40 -8.24 -13.43
CA SER A 8 54.78 -8.41 -14.75
C SER A 8 53.34 -8.96 -14.65
N GLN A 9 53.10 -9.88 -13.70
CA GLN A 9 51.76 -10.41 -13.41
C GLN A 9 50.81 -9.34 -12.87
N HIS A 10 51.26 -8.53 -11.90
CA HIS A 10 50.45 -7.44 -11.35
C HIS A 10 50.17 -6.34 -12.39
N LEU A 11 51.11 -6.04 -13.28
CA LEU A 11 50.90 -5.11 -14.39
C LEU A 11 49.88 -5.64 -15.40
N ALA A 12 49.90 -6.93 -15.71
CA ALA A 12 48.89 -7.55 -16.57
C ALA A 12 47.50 -7.50 -15.93
N ALA A 13 47.41 -7.78 -14.63
CA ALA A 13 46.15 -7.68 -13.87
C ALA A 13 45.63 -6.24 -13.80
N LEU A 14 46.50 -5.26 -13.55
CA LEU A 14 46.13 -3.84 -13.54
C LEU A 14 45.64 -3.39 -14.92
N ARG A 15 46.31 -3.80 -16.00
CA ARG A 15 45.87 -3.49 -17.36
C ARG A 15 44.49 -4.07 -17.65
N ALA A 16 44.26 -5.33 -17.27
CA ALA A 16 42.95 -5.96 -17.44
C ALA A 16 41.87 -5.21 -16.64
N LEU A 17 42.15 -4.86 -15.38
CA LEU A 17 41.25 -4.05 -14.55
C LEU A 17 40.91 -2.72 -15.22
N LEU A 18 41.92 -1.97 -15.69
CA LEU A 18 41.70 -0.68 -16.36
C LEU A 18 40.87 -0.83 -17.64
N VAL A 19 41.15 -1.85 -18.45
CA VAL A 19 40.38 -2.12 -19.68
C VAL A 19 38.92 -2.41 -19.35
N PHE A 20 38.64 -3.28 -18.36
CA PHE A 20 37.26 -3.60 -17.98
C PHE A 20 36.56 -2.42 -17.30
N THR A 21 37.25 -1.60 -16.51
CA THR A 21 36.67 -0.39 -15.92
C THR A 21 36.26 0.60 -17.01
N VAL A 22 37.09 0.84 -18.02
CA VAL A 22 36.74 1.73 -19.13
C VAL A 22 35.60 1.12 -19.96
N LEU A 23 35.68 -0.17 -20.27
CA LEU A 23 34.68 -0.83 -21.10
C LEU A 23 33.31 -0.88 -20.43
N LEU A 24 33.23 -1.33 -19.17
CA LEU A 24 31.97 -1.55 -18.45
C LEU A 24 31.47 -0.32 -17.71
N GLY A 25 32.38 0.56 -17.27
CA GLY A 25 32.03 1.77 -16.52
C GLY A 25 31.78 2.99 -17.40
N LEU A 26 32.39 3.08 -18.60
CA LEU A 26 32.23 4.23 -19.48
C LEU A 26 31.64 3.84 -20.84
N ALA A 27 32.28 2.94 -21.58
CA ALA A 27 31.87 2.64 -22.95
C ALA A 27 30.45 2.05 -22.98
N TYR A 28 30.16 1.06 -22.13
CA TYR A 28 28.84 0.42 -22.09
C TYR A 28 27.70 1.38 -21.66
N PRO A 29 27.79 2.13 -20.55
CA PRO A 29 26.72 3.06 -20.17
C PRO A 29 26.47 4.16 -21.23
N LEU A 30 27.53 4.70 -21.84
CA LEU A 30 27.39 5.71 -22.89
C LEU A 30 26.71 5.16 -24.14
N VAL A 31 27.07 3.95 -24.57
CA VAL A 31 26.37 3.27 -25.67
C VAL A 31 24.89 3.08 -25.33
N MET A 32 24.56 2.65 -24.11
CA MET A 32 23.17 2.46 -23.69
C MET A 32 22.38 3.77 -23.62
N VAL A 33 22.98 4.87 -23.15
CA VAL A 33 22.36 6.20 -23.20
C VAL A 33 22.10 6.62 -24.65
N GLY A 34 23.07 6.42 -25.54
CA GLY A 34 22.90 6.71 -26.97
C GLY A 34 21.76 5.92 -27.61
N VAL A 35 21.68 4.62 -27.33
CA VAL A 35 20.57 3.75 -27.80
C VAL A 35 19.23 4.21 -27.23
N GLY A 36 19.18 4.65 -25.96
CA GLY A 36 17.97 5.15 -25.32
C GLY A 36 17.38 6.40 -25.98
N GLN A 37 18.17 7.19 -26.71
CA GLN A 37 17.72 8.39 -27.43
C GLN A 37 17.23 8.10 -28.86
N LEU A 38 17.23 6.84 -29.29
CA LEU A 38 16.71 6.48 -30.60
C LEU A 38 15.19 6.76 -30.68
N PRO A 39 14.67 7.14 -31.87
CA PRO A 39 13.25 7.40 -32.05
C PRO A 39 12.39 6.21 -31.62
N GLY A 40 11.43 6.46 -30.73
CA GLY A 40 10.52 5.43 -30.19
C GLY A 40 10.99 4.79 -28.87
N LEU A 41 12.23 5.07 -28.43
CA LEU A 41 12.74 4.67 -27.10
C LEU A 41 12.93 5.87 -26.17
N ASP A 42 13.18 7.05 -26.72
CA ASP A 42 13.38 8.34 -26.06
C ASP A 42 12.35 8.64 -24.94
N GLY A 43 11.06 8.47 -25.23
CA GLY A 43 10.00 8.71 -24.26
C GLY A 43 10.05 7.75 -23.04
N ARG A 44 10.54 6.52 -23.23
CA ARG A 44 10.71 5.55 -22.14
C ARG A 44 11.98 5.82 -21.35
N ALA A 45 13.08 6.11 -22.05
CA ALA A 45 14.36 6.48 -21.45
C ALA A 45 14.26 7.78 -20.63
N GLY A 46 13.42 8.73 -21.06
CA GLY A 46 13.08 9.94 -20.32
C GLY A 46 12.09 9.74 -19.15
N GLY A 47 11.80 8.50 -18.76
CA GLY A 47 10.97 8.21 -17.58
C GLY A 47 9.47 8.10 -17.85
N SER A 48 9.03 8.01 -19.11
CA SER A 48 7.61 7.81 -19.49
C SER A 48 6.66 8.85 -18.90
N LEU A 49 7.07 10.12 -18.94
CA LEU A 49 6.33 11.24 -18.37
C LEU A 49 4.93 11.40 -19.00
N VAL A 50 4.02 11.93 -18.20
CA VAL A 50 2.63 12.25 -18.57
C VAL A 50 2.42 13.74 -18.36
N ALA A 51 1.85 14.41 -19.36
CA ALA A 51 1.50 15.82 -19.30
C ALA A 51 -0.02 16.01 -19.27
N ASP A 52 -0.47 17.10 -18.65
CA ASP A 52 -1.85 17.55 -18.73
C ASP A 52 -2.18 18.16 -20.11
N ALA A 53 -3.44 18.54 -20.32
CA ALA A 53 -3.89 19.18 -21.56
C ALA A 53 -3.19 20.54 -21.83
N GLY A 54 -2.62 21.16 -20.79
CA GLY A 54 -1.84 22.40 -20.89
C GLY A 54 -0.35 22.18 -21.11
N GLY A 55 0.10 20.94 -21.26
CA GLY A 55 1.50 20.59 -21.50
C GLY A 55 2.39 20.56 -20.25
N ARG A 56 1.83 20.68 -19.04
CA ARG A 56 2.61 20.55 -17.79
C ARG A 56 2.76 19.08 -17.42
N THR A 57 3.98 18.67 -17.05
CA THR A 57 4.24 17.33 -16.52
C THR A 57 3.53 17.14 -15.17
N VAL A 58 2.64 16.15 -15.11
CA VAL A 58 1.87 15.79 -13.90
C VAL A 58 2.32 14.48 -13.27
N GLY A 59 3.25 13.76 -13.90
CA GLY A 59 3.82 12.54 -13.36
C GLY A 59 4.43 11.62 -14.41
N SER A 60 4.51 10.33 -14.09
CA SER A 60 4.99 9.27 -14.98
C SER A 60 3.99 8.13 -15.04
N ARG A 61 3.92 7.43 -16.17
CA ARG A 61 3.13 6.19 -16.30
C ARG A 61 3.62 5.06 -15.38
N LEU A 62 4.83 5.18 -14.86
CA LEU A 62 5.51 4.13 -14.08
C LEU A 62 5.52 4.43 -12.57
N VAL A 63 5.17 5.64 -12.16
CA VAL A 63 5.26 6.09 -10.77
C VAL A 63 3.87 6.38 -10.21
N GLY A 64 3.53 5.69 -9.12
CA GLY A 64 2.29 5.94 -8.39
C GLY A 64 2.38 7.21 -7.54
N GLN A 65 1.23 7.78 -7.22
CA GLN A 65 1.10 8.98 -6.40
C GLN A 65 0.09 8.73 -5.28
N ALA A 66 0.20 9.48 -4.19
CA ALA A 66 -0.86 9.54 -3.19
C ALA A 66 -2.02 10.42 -3.71
N PHE A 67 -3.25 9.93 -3.58
CA PHE A 67 -4.46 10.66 -3.95
C PHE A 67 -5.21 11.13 -2.71
N THR A 68 -4.48 11.84 -1.86
CA THR A 68 -4.99 12.43 -0.61
C THR A 68 -4.91 13.95 -0.68
N ASP A 69 -5.77 14.63 0.09
CA ASP A 69 -5.69 16.07 0.29
C ASP A 69 -4.53 16.47 1.22
N ALA A 70 -4.42 17.77 1.53
CA ALA A 70 -3.37 18.32 2.39
C ALA A 70 -3.43 17.81 3.83
N ASP A 71 -4.61 17.34 4.28
CA ASP A 71 -4.80 16.77 5.61
C ASP A 71 -4.61 15.24 5.62
N GLY A 72 -4.21 14.65 4.48
CA GLY A 72 -4.03 13.21 4.31
C GLY A 72 -5.33 12.44 4.14
N ARG A 73 -6.47 13.11 3.91
CA ARG A 73 -7.76 12.45 3.69
C ARG A 73 -7.88 11.98 2.24
N PRO A 74 -8.49 10.81 1.98
CA PRO A 74 -8.66 10.29 0.64
C PRO A 74 -9.56 11.17 -0.21
N ILE A 75 -9.16 11.45 -1.45
CA ILE A 75 -9.96 12.20 -2.40
C ILE A 75 -10.96 11.24 -3.09
N ALA A 76 -12.26 11.39 -2.79
CA ALA A 76 -13.28 10.40 -3.15
C ALA A 76 -13.47 10.13 -4.66
N TRP A 77 -13.17 11.09 -5.53
CA TRP A 77 -13.30 10.89 -6.99
C TRP A 77 -12.09 10.22 -7.64
N TYR A 78 -11.01 9.96 -6.88
CA TYR A 78 -9.85 9.23 -7.36
C TYR A 78 -9.79 7.83 -6.76
N PHE A 79 -9.18 6.91 -7.52
CA PHE A 79 -8.85 5.60 -6.98
C PHE A 79 -7.78 5.75 -5.91
N GLN A 80 -8.05 5.16 -4.74
CA GLN A 80 -7.08 5.13 -3.65
C GLN A 80 -5.89 4.25 -4.02
N SER A 81 -4.70 4.82 -3.86
CA SER A 81 -3.43 4.14 -4.09
C SER A 81 -3.15 3.12 -2.99
N ARG A 82 -2.19 2.21 -3.21
CA ARG A 82 -1.78 1.26 -2.17
C ARG A 82 -1.02 2.03 -1.07
N PRO A 83 -1.03 1.58 0.18
CA PRO A 83 -0.12 2.15 1.17
C PRO A 83 1.33 2.03 0.70
N SER A 84 2.09 3.10 0.90
CA SER A 84 3.53 3.16 0.60
C SER A 84 4.29 3.53 1.86
N ALA A 85 5.42 2.86 2.07
CA ALA A 85 6.36 3.15 3.17
C ALA A 85 7.60 3.94 2.69
N ALA A 86 7.57 4.40 1.43
CA ALA A 86 8.59 5.21 0.79
C ALA A 86 8.60 6.63 1.38
N GLY A 87 9.58 6.95 2.23
CA GLY A 87 9.66 8.23 2.95
C GLY A 87 8.37 8.54 3.72
N ASP A 88 7.83 9.74 3.51
CA ASP A 88 6.54 10.19 4.07
C ASP A 88 5.30 9.65 3.30
N GLY A 89 5.52 8.69 2.39
CA GLY A 89 4.49 8.08 1.56
C GLY A 89 4.58 8.51 0.10
N TYR A 90 4.94 7.56 -0.77
CA TYR A 90 5.13 7.80 -2.21
C TYR A 90 6.26 8.80 -2.57
N ASP A 91 7.26 8.95 -1.69
CA ASP A 91 8.45 9.75 -1.98
C ASP A 91 9.36 9.06 -3.02
N PRO A 92 9.60 9.65 -4.21
CA PRO A 92 10.45 9.06 -5.24
C PRO A 92 11.94 9.06 -4.89
N THR A 93 12.37 9.85 -3.90
CA THR A 93 13.76 9.91 -3.43
C THR A 93 14.07 8.90 -2.34
N SER A 94 13.03 8.33 -1.71
CA SER A 94 13.14 7.34 -0.65
C SER A 94 12.38 6.08 -1.04
N THR A 95 13.05 5.12 -1.68
CA THR A 95 12.42 3.86 -2.07
C THR A 95 12.63 2.81 -0.98
N SER A 96 11.55 2.45 -0.28
CA SER A 96 11.58 1.46 0.81
C SER A 96 10.25 0.72 0.95
N ALA A 97 10.30 -0.39 1.68
CA ALA A 97 9.13 -1.15 2.13
C ALA A 97 9.00 -1.05 3.66
N SER A 98 7.83 -1.37 4.20
CA SER A 98 7.60 -1.31 5.65
C SER A 98 8.44 -2.32 6.43
N ASN A 99 8.86 -3.43 5.81
CA ASN A 99 9.64 -4.51 6.42
C ASN A 99 9.04 -5.10 7.71
N LEU A 100 7.73 -4.94 7.92
CA LEU A 100 7.03 -5.50 9.07
C LEU A 100 6.69 -6.97 8.82
N GLY A 101 7.02 -7.82 9.79
CA GLY A 101 6.73 -9.25 9.74
C GLY A 101 5.28 -9.58 10.09
N PRO A 102 4.80 -10.80 9.78
CA PRO A 102 3.44 -11.23 10.11
C PRO A 102 3.16 -11.31 11.63
N GLU A 103 4.21 -11.46 12.46
CA GLU A 103 4.11 -11.49 13.92
C GLU A 103 4.14 -10.09 14.55
N ASP A 104 4.22 -9.03 13.74
CA ASP A 104 4.15 -7.66 14.23
C ASP A 104 2.69 -7.27 14.53
N VAL A 105 2.24 -7.63 15.74
CA VAL A 105 0.84 -7.50 16.17
C VAL A 105 0.63 -6.53 17.35
N VAL A 106 1.70 -6.07 17.99
CA VAL A 106 1.65 -5.19 19.17
C VAL A 106 2.16 -3.80 18.82
N ASP A 107 1.35 -2.80 19.11
CA ASP A 107 1.69 -1.39 18.93
C ASP A 107 2.71 -0.95 20.01
N THR A 108 3.63 -0.06 19.64
CA THR A 108 4.54 0.58 20.59
C THR A 108 4.24 2.08 20.66
N ALA A 109 4.87 2.79 21.59
CA ALA A 109 4.70 4.23 21.72
C ALA A 109 5.04 5.00 20.43
N ASP A 110 6.02 4.51 19.67
CA ASP A 110 6.57 5.21 18.50
C ASP A 110 6.06 4.65 17.16
N ARG A 111 5.43 3.47 17.13
CA ARG A 111 4.96 2.85 15.89
C ARG A 111 3.72 1.98 16.07
N GLN A 112 2.89 1.97 15.04
CA GLN A 112 1.83 0.99 14.89
C GLN A 112 2.38 -0.33 14.32
N SER A 113 1.87 -1.43 14.85
CA SER A 113 2.08 -2.78 14.34
C SER A 113 1.47 -2.97 12.95
N LEU A 114 1.96 -3.98 12.22
CA LEU A 114 1.35 -4.40 10.95
C LEU A 114 -0.15 -4.69 11.13
N LEU A 115 -0.53 -5.36 12.21
CA LEU A 115 -1.93 -5.70 12.46
C LEU A 115 -2.80 -4.44 12.60
N THR A 116 -2.40 -3.49 13.46
CA THR A 116 -3.13 -2.22 13.61
C THR A 116 -3.17 -1.43 12.31
N GLN A 117 -2.07 -1.37 11.55
CA GLN A 117 -2.06 -0.72 10.24
C GLN A 117 -3.05 -1.33 9.25
N VAL A 118 -3.23 -2.66 9.28
CA VAL A 118 -4.21 -3.36 8.44
C VAL A 118 -5.64 -3.08 8.92
N CYS A 119 -5.87 -3.08 10.23
CA CYS A 119 -7.16 -2.81 10.84
C CYS A 119 -7.65 -1.39 10.55
N ALA A 120 -6.80 -0.39 10.80
CA ALA A 120 -7.15 1.02 10.62
C ALA A 120 -7.48 1.32 9.16
N ARG A 121 -6.69 0.77 8.22
CA ARG A 121 -6.92 0.95 6.79
C ARG A 121 -8.18 0.24 6.31
N SER A 122 -8.45 -0.97 6.79
CA SER A 122 -9.67 -1.69 6.43
C SER A 122 -10.92 -0.95 6.88
N LEU A 123 -10.89 -0.41 8.11
CA LEU A 123 -11.97 0.40 8.64
C LEU A 123 -12.16 1.69 7.83
N ALA A 124 -11.08 2.42 7.54
CA ALA A 124 -11.12 3.64 6.74
C ALA A 124 -11.66 3.39 5.31
N VAL A 125 -11.25 2.30 4.66
CA VAL A 125 -11.76 1.92 3.34
C VAL A 125 -13.24 1.53 3.41
N GLY A 126 -13.64 0.78 4.43
CA GLY A 126 -15.05 0.44 4.65
C GLY A 126 -15.93 1.69 4.82
N GLN A 127 -15.46 2.68 5.58
CA GLN A 127 -16.13 3.96 5.77
C GLN A 127 -16.20 4.78 4.47
N LEU A 128 -15.11 4.82 3.71
CA LEU A 128 -15.04 5.57 2.45
C LEU A 128 -15.97 4.99 1.38
N GLU A 129 -15.98 3.67 1.23
CA GLU A 129 -16.71 2.97 0.18
C GLU A 129 -18.13 2.54 0.61
N GLY A 130 -18.49 2.73 1.88
CA GLY A 130 -19.79 2.33 2.44
C GLY A 130 -19.97 0.81 2.54
N VAL A 131 -18.88 0.06 2.76
CA VAL A 131 -18.89 -1.41 2.90
C VAL A 131 -18.40 -1.83 4.28
N ASP A 132 -18.65 -3.08 4.67
CA ASP A 132 -18.13 -3.62 5.93
C ASP A 132 -16.60 -3.73 5.90
N GLY A 133 -15.95 -2.84 6.67
CA GLY A 133 -14.50 -2.80 6.85
C GLY A 133 -13.98 -3.70 7.97
N SER A 134 -14.84 -4.44 8.67
CA SER A 134 -14.46 -5.29 9.79
C SER A 134 -13.55 -6.45 9.35
N ARG A 135 -12.62 -6.85 10.24
CA ARG A 135 -11.70 -7.97 9.97
C ARG A 135 -11.54 -8.87 11.20
N PRO A 136 -11.26 -10.18 11.00
CA PRO A 136 -11.27 -11.16 12.09
C PRO A 136 -10.38 -10.85 13.28
N TYR A 137 -9.27 -10.12 13.12
CA TYR A 137 -8.33 -9.81 14.21
C TYR A 137 -8.23 -8.31 14.48
N CYS A 138 -9.31 -7.59 14.19
CA CYS A 138 -9.41 -6.15 14.38
C CYS A 138 -10.52 -5.81 15.37
N THR A 139 -10.28 -4.81 16.18
CA THR A 139 -11.30 -4.22 17.05
C THR A 139 -12.24 -3.31 16.24
N PRO A 140 -13.43 -2.96 16.76
CA PRO A 140 -14.31 -1.99 16.12
C PRO A 140 -13.67 -0.61 15.92
N ASP A 141 -12.72 -0.25 16.77
CA ASP A 141 -12.00 1.03 16.72
C ASP A 141 -10.84 1.03 15.69
N GLY A 142 -10.62 -0.09 14.99
CA GLY A 142 -9.63 -0.17 13.92
C GLY A 142 -8.20 -0.47 14.38
N VAL A 143 -8.00 -0.99 15.59
CA VAL A 143 -6.68 -1.49 16.05
C VAL A 143 -6.63 -3.02 16.09
N GLY A 144 -5.44 -3.59 16.21
CA GLY A 144 -5.29 -5.04 16.32
C GLY A 144 -5.94 -5.59 17.60
N ALA A 145 -6.79 -6.62 17.48
CA ALA A 145 -7.41 -7.31 18.60
C ALA A 145 -6.41 -8.28 19.24
N VAL A 146 -5.61 -7.78 20.18
CA VAL A 146 -4.50 -8.54 20.78
C VAL A 146 -4.54 -8.41 22.30
N LEU A 147 -4.35 -9.55 22.98
CA LEU A 147 -4.28 -9.63 24.43
C LEU A 147 -2.87 -10.04 24.88
N ALA A 148 -2.40 -9.46 25.97
CA ALA A 148 -1.34 -10.03 26.80
C ALA A 148 -2.01 -10.87 27.90
N VAL A 149 -1.78 -12.18 27.86
CA VAL A 149 -2.35 -13.16 28.78
C VAL A 149 -1.27 -13.61 29.75
N PHE A 150 -1.45 -13.32 31.03
CA PHE A 150 -0.59 -13.78 32.10
C PHE A 150 -1.17 -15.05 32.69
N ARG A 151 -0.32 -16.07 32.85
CA ARG A 151 -0.69 -17.36 33.40
C ARG A 151 0.18 -17.68 34.61
N ARG A 152 -0.38 -18.43 35.55
CA ARG A 152 0.41 -19.03 36.63
C ARG A 152 1.20 -20.22 36.09
N ASP A 153 2.38 -20.48 36.65
CA ASP A 153 3.18 -21.68 36.38
C ASP A 153 3.57 -21.91 34.90
N GLY A 154 3.81 -20.82 34.16
CA GLY A 154 4.27 -20.88 32.76
C GLY A 154 3.14 -20.74 31.74
N LEU A 155 3.21 -21.48 30.63
CA LEU A 155 2.33 -21.27 29.46
C LEU A 155 0.98 -22.00 29.55
N THR A 156 0.80 -22.94 30.48
CA THR A 156 -0.36 -23.84 30.51
C THR A 156 -1.24 -23.69 31.75
N GLY A 157 -0.80 -22.96 32.78
CA GLY A 157 -1.58 -22.77 33.99
C GLY A 157 -2.76 -21.79 33.82
N PRO A 158 -3.54 -21.59 34.89
CA PRO A 158 -4.73 -20.73 34.86
C PRO A 158 -4.35 -19.29 34.55
N VAL A 159 -5.23 -18.62 33.80
CA VAL A 159 -5.09 -17.20 33.47
C VAL A 159 -5.28 -16.37 34.75
N THR A 160 -4.37 -15.44 35.02
CA THR A 160 -4.39 -14.60 36.23
C THR A 160 -4.65 -13.13 35.93
N ARG A 161 -4.21 -12.66 34.76
CA ARG A 161 -4.38 -11.27 34.31
C ARG A 161 -4.44 -11.24 32.80
N VAL A 162 -5.27 -10.36 32.24
CA VAL A 162 -5.40 -10.18 30.79
C VAL A 162 -5.46 -8.69 30.48
N VAL A 163 -4.66 -8.26 29.51
CA VAL A 163 -4.58 -6.85 29.10
C VAL A 163 -4.78 -6.73 27.59
N SER A 164 -5.63 -5.81 27.14
CA SER A 164 -5.75 -5.45 25.72
C SER A 164 -4.59 -4.52 25.34
N VAL A 165 -3.60 -5.04 24.61
CA VAL A 165 -2.29 -4.36 24.44
C VAL A 165 -2.33 -3.17 23.48
N ASN A 166 -3.26 -3.16 22.53
CA ASN A 166 -3.36 -2.10 21.51
C ASN A 166 -4.45 -1.05 21.80
N GLN A 167 -5.09 -1.10 22.98
CA GLN A 167 -6.14 -0.15 23.37
C GLN A 167 -5.89 0.42 24.76
N THR A 168 -5.81 1.74 24.86
CA THR A 168 -5.74 2.48 26.12
C THR A 168 -7.15 2.86 26.57
N GLY A 169 -7.85 1.96 27.27
CA GLY A 169 -9.20 2.23 27.78
C GLY A 169 -10.09 1.01 27.81
N THR A 170 -11.31 1.13 27.28
CA THR A 170 -12.28 0.04 27.21
C THR A 170 -11.75 -1.07 26.30
N PRO A 171 -11.58 -2.29 26.82
CA PRO A 171 -11.11 -3.40 26.02
C PRO A 171 -12.21 -3.85 25.04
N PHE A 172 -11.81 -4.35 23.87
CA PHE A 172 -12.74 -4.90 22.88
C PHE A 172 -13.49 -6.15 23.35
N VAL A 173 -12.98 -6.86 24.35
CA VAL A 173 -13.64 -7.97 25.06
C VAL A 173 -13.64 -7.70 26.56
N ALA A 174 -14.78 -7.92 27.22
CA ALA A 174 -14.90 -7.67 28.66
C ALA A 174 -14.18 -8.74 29.50
N THR A 175 -14.21 -10.00 29.06
CA THR A 175 -13.61 -11.13 29.76
C THR A 175 -12.91 -12.07 28.78
N TYR A 176 -11.87 -12.76 29.28
CA TYR A 176 -11.14 -13.80 28.58
C TYR A 176 -10.87 -14.95 29.56
N ASP A 177 -11.35 -16.15 29.23
CA ASP A 177 -11.24 -17.35 30.10
C ASP A 177 -11.76 -17.10 31.53
N GLY A 178 -12.84 -16.32 31.67
CA GLY A 178 -13.45 -15.93 32.95
C GLY A 178 -12.74 -14.79 33.69
N VAL A 179 -11.60 -14.31 33.19
CA VAL A 179 -10.82 -13.20 33.79
C VAL A 179 -11.21 -11.87 33.13
N PRO A 180 -11.44 -10.79 33.89
CA PRO A 180 -11.70 -9.48 33.31
C PRO A 180 -10.49 -8.95 32.55
N VAL A 181 -10.71 -8.40 31.37
CA VAL A 181 -9.66 -7.76 30.57
C VAL A 181 -9.56 -6.29 30.95
N SER A 182 -8.35 -5.77 31.13
CA SER A 182 -8.10 -4.34 31.33
C SER A 182 -7.47 -3.72 30.07
N GLY A 183 -7.65 -2.41 29.86
CA GLY A 183 -6.89 -1.67 28.84
C GLY A 183 -5.40 -1.57 29.18
N ALA A 184 -4.58 -1.41 28.14
CA ALA A 184 -3.15 -1.17 28.30
C ALA A 184 -2.85 0.21 28.91
N GLN A 185 -1.75 0.26 29.65
CA GLN A 185 -1.13 1.48 30.12
C GLN A 185 -0.07 1.93 29.11
N PRO A 186 0.02 3.23 28.78
CA PRO A 186 1.03 3.74 27.86
C PRO A 186 2.44 3.43 28.33
N GLY A 187 3.30 2.96 27.42
CA GLY A 187 4.72 2.73 27.67
C GLY A 187 5.08 1.44 28.43
N VAL A 188 4.10 0.58 28.73
CA VAL A 188 4.35 -0.71 29.39
C VAL A 188 4.61 -1.80 28.36
N ASP A 189 5.74 -2.50 28.49
CA ASP A 189 6.04 -3.71 27.70
C ASP A 189 5.51 -4.96 28.41
N TYR A 190 4.31 -5.37 28.02
CA TYR A 190 3.65 -6.55 28.58
C TYR A 190 4.33 -7.86 28.20
N VAL A 191 5.16 -7.90 27.15
CA VAL A 191 5.96 -9.10 26.81
C VAL A 191 7.09 -9.25 27.81
N ALA A 192 7.77 -8.14 28.15
CA ALA A 192 8.80 -8.12 29.18
C ALA A 192 8.25 -8.45 30.58
N GLU A 193 7.00 -8.11 30.88
CA GLU A 193 6.31 -8.54 32.12
C GLU A 193 5.98 -10.05 32.16
N GLY A 194 6.20 -10.79 31.06
CA GLY A 194 5.90 -12.22 30.94
C GLY A 194 4.50 -12.53 30.40
N GLY A 195 3.83 -11.55 29.78
CA GLY A 195 2.54 -11.73 29.12
C GLY A 195 2.69 -12.47 27.79
N LEU A 196 1.89 -13.52 27.60
CA LEU A 196 1.79 -14.20 26.31
C LEU A 196 0.91 -13.39 25.36
N ILE A 197 1.46 -13.00 24.20
CA ILE A 197 0.71 -12.27 23.17
C ILE A 197 -0.19 -13.22 22.40
N VAL A 198 -1.50 -12.96 22.48
CA VAL A 198 -2.54 -13.77 21.84
C VAL A 198 -3.44 -12.85 21.00
N PRO A 199 -3.33 -12.91 19.66
CA PRO A 199 -4.32 -12.33 18.78
C PRO A 199 -5.67 -13.04 18.96
N VAL A 200 -6.71 -12.27 19.25
CA VAL A 200 -8.04 -12.80 19.49
C VAL A 200 -8.94 -12.48 18.31
N ARG A 201 -9.76 -13.45 17.92
CA ARG A 201 -10.72 -13.25 16.85
C ARG A 201 -11.87 -12.36 17.35
N GLY A 202 -12.08 -11.23 16.70
CA GLY A 202 -13.24 -10.36 16.85
C GLY A 202 -14.47 -10.87 16.09
N GLY A 203 -15.55 -10.08 16.14
CA GLY A 203 -16.87 -10.45 15.58
C GLY A 203 -17.02 -10.35 14.06
N ALA A 204 -15.94 -10.15 13.32
CA ALA A 204 -15.99 -9.98 11.86
C ALA A 204 -16.32 -11.28 11.11
N PRO A 205 -16.93 -11.21 9.92
CA PRO A 205 -17.22 -12.38 9.10
C PRO A 205 -15.95 -13.12 8.67
N ALA A 206 -16.09 -14.40 8.33
CA ALA A 206 -14.97 -15.23 7.84
C ALA A 206 -14.39 -14.70 6.52
N GLU A 207 -15.23 -14.08 5.71
CA GLU A 207 -14.89 -13.46 4.43
C GLU A 207 -15.26 -11.97 4.47
N PRO A 208 -14.31 -11.07 4.76
CA PRO A 208 -14.55 -9.62 4.76
C PRO A 208 -14.89 -9.11 3.36
N ALA A 209 -15.78 -8.11 3.30
CA ALA A 209 -16.14 -7.43 2.05
C ALA A 209 -14.95 -6.66 1.46
N VAL A 210 -14.09 -6.10 2.31
CA VAL A 210 -12.83 -5.47 1.89
C VAL A 210 -11.79 -6.56 1.56
N PRO A 211 -11.36 -6.68 0.29
CA PRO A 211 -10.42 -7.72 -0.12
C PRO A 211 -9.05 -7.54 0.53
N ARG A 212 -8.37 -8.67 0.84
CA ARG A 212 -7.00 -8.65 1.36
C ARG A 212 -5.97 -8.15 0.35
N THR A 213 -6.29 -8.26 -0.94
CA THR A 213 -5.49 -7.77 -2.05
C THR A 213 -6.42 -7.26 -3.15
N ARG A 214 -6.19 -6.05 -3.66
CA ARG A 214 -6.72 -5.64 -4.96
C ARG A 214 -5.77 -6.19 -6.03
N SER A 215 -5.77 -7.50 -6.24
CA SER A 215 -5.43 -7.98 -7.57
C SER A 215 -6.63 -7.61 -8.43
N PRO A 216 -6.51 -6.79 -9.49
CA PRO A 216 -7.54 -6.83 -10.52
C PRO A 216 -7.68 -8.31 -10.92
N PRO A 217 -8.90 -8.83 -11.16
CA PRO A 217 -9.01 -10.15 -11.74
C PRO A 217 -8.13 -10.14 -12.99
N ALA A 218 -7.08 -10.96 -12.99
CA ALA A 218 -6.38 -11.32 -14.21
C ALA A 218 -7.48 -11.63 -15.22
N ALA A 219 -7.46 -10.92 -16.35
CA ALA A 219 -8.46 -10.98 -17.40
C ALA A 219 -9.04 -12.40 -17.46
N ALA A 220 -10.22 -12.59 -16.86
CA ALA A 220 -11.02 -13.75 -17.17
C ALA A 220 -11.26 -13.56 -18.66
N ALA A 221 -10.56 -14.35 -19.45
CA ALA A 221 -10.81 -14.49 -20.86
C ALA A 221 -12.26 -14.95 -20.95
N SER A 222 -13.16 -13.97 -21.02
CA SER A 222 -14.51 -14.15 -21.48
C SER A 222 -14.32 -14.71 -22.88
N THR A 223 -14.47 -16.03 -22.97
CA THR A 223 -14.77 -16.74 -24.19
C THR A 223 -15.88 -15.95 -24.85
N ARG A 224 -15.45 -15.20 -25.86
CA ARG A 224 -16.26 -14.27 -26.62
C ARG A 224 -17.19 -15.15 -27.44
N THR A 225 -18.34 -15.52 -26.87
CA THR A 225 -19.44 -16.08 -27.66
C THR A 225 -19.86 -15.00 -28.64
N SER A 226 -19.41 -15.17 -29.87
CA SER A 226 -19.77 -14.40 -31.04
C SER A 226 -21.28 -14.45 -31.23
N ALA A 227 -21.95 -13.33 -31.04
CA ALA A 227 -23.29 -13.06 -31.54
C ALA A 227 -23.26 -11.72 -32.33
N PRO A 228 -24.05 -11.61 -33.41
CA PRO A 228 -23.71 -10.76 -34.55
C PRO A 228 -23.98 -9.27 -34.33
N ARG A 229 -23.11 -8.45 -34.93
CA ARG A 229 -23.23 -7.00 -35.09
C ARG A 229 -24.57 -6.61 -35.72
N THR A 230 -25.42 -5.92 -34.97
CA THR A 230 -26.43 -5.02 -35.55
C THR A 230 -25.99 -3.58 -35.35
N ARG A 231 -25.67 -2.92 -36.46
CA ARG A 231 -25.39 -1.49 -36.58
C ARG A 231 -26.65 -0.70 -36.19
N GLY A 232 -26.49 0.35 -35.39
CA GLY A 232 -27.60 1.23 -35.02
C GLY A 232 -27.20 2.41 -34.14
N CYS A 233 -26.19 3.19 -34.52
CA CYS A 233 -25.94 4.49 -33.89
C CYS A 233 -27.05 5.48 -34.29
N ARG A 234 -28.07 5.66 -33.45
CA ARG A 234 -28.89 6.87 -33.45
C ARG A 234 -28.25 7.91 -32.52
N ARG A 235 -27.95 9.07 -33.09
CA ARG A 235 -27.52 10.29 -32.40
C ARG A 235 -28.56 10.68 -31.34
N ALA A 236 -28.14 10.87 -30.09
CA ALA A 236 -28.89 11.61 -29.09
C ALA A 236 -28.35 13.05 -29.04
N GLY A 237 -29.20 14.01 -29.36
CA GLY A 237 -28.91 15.44 -29.31
C GLY A 237 -29.00 15.98 -27.88
N TRP A 238 -28.14 16.96 -27.59
CA TRP A 238 -28.21 17.83 -26.41
C TRP A 238 -29.49 18.69 -26.40
N PRO A 239 -30.11 18.96 -25.24
CA PRO A 239 -31.16 19.96 -25.13
C PRO A 239 -30.56 21.31 -24.69
N GLY A 240 -30.90 22.40 -25.38
CA GLY A 240 -30.55 23.74 -24.91
C GLY A 240 -30.98 24.87 -25.83
N SER A 241 -31.78 25.77 -25.27
CA SER A 241 -32.12 27.14 -25.71
C SER A 241 -33.26 27.33 -26.71
N GLY A 242 -34.36 27.89 -26.20
CA GLY A 242 -35.47 28.49 -26.94
C GLY A 242 -36.39 29.24 -25.97
N ALA A 243 -36.23 30.56 -25.91
CA ALA A 243 -36.94 31.52 -25.05
C ALA A 243 -38.42 31.72 -25.47
N PRO A 244 -39.25 32.44 -24.68
CA PRO A 244 -40.71 32.29 -24.68
C PRO A 244 -41.42 33.24 -25.66
N ALA A 245 -42.61 32.83 -26.13
CA ALA A 245 -43.55 33.70 -26.85
C ALA A 245 -44.88 33.77 -26.08
N SER A 246 -45.27 35.00 -25.74
CA SER A 246 -46.54 35.40 -25.13
C SER A 246 -47.75 35.14 -26.06
N PRO A 247 -48.98 35.03 -25.53
CA PRO A 247 -50.18 34.78 -26.34
C PRO A 247 -50.90 36.08 -26.73
N PRO A 248 -51.73 36.08 -27.78
CA PRO A 248 -52.82 37.04 -27.91
C PRO A 248 -54.20 36.37 -27.71
N SER A 249 -54.96 36.98 -26.82
CA SER A 249 -56.40 37.30 -26.83
C SER A 249 -57.35 36.57 -27.81
N SER A 250 -58.36 35.93 -27.19
CA SER A 250 -59.81 35.92 -27.47
C SER A 250 -60.33 35.84 -28.92
N GLY A 251 -61.10 34.79 -29.15
CA GLY A 251 -62.15 34.63 -30.17
C GLY A 251 -62.96 33.39 -29.85
#